data_AF-A0A817NL61-F1
#
_entry.id   AF-A0A817NL61-F1
#
_cell.length_a   1.000
_cell.length_b   1.000
_cell.length_c   1.000
_cell.angle_alpha   90.00
_cell.angle_beta   90.00
_cell.angle_gamma   90.00
#
_symmetry.space_group_name_H-M   'P 1'
#
loop_
_entity.id
_entity.type
_entity.pdbx_description
1 polymer ?
#
loop_
_entity_poly.entity_id
_entity_poly.type
_entity_poly.pdbx_seq_one_letter_code
_entity_poly.pdbx_strand_id
1 'polypeptide(L)'
;MTQHIYFRQRISQQLLLKRTISYTHSAIFVFLNRQQLQEQINAFLTEQASPGLSIISRPTKSLAQKICFVFSGQSPQWWAMGRQLYENEPLFNKWINLIDGEITKINNGEWRL
;
A
#
# COMPACT_ATOMS: atom_id res chain seq x y z
N MET A 1 20.14 -3.22 9.42
CA MET A 1 18.76 -3.40 8.89
C MET A 1 17.67 -2.89 9.84
N THR A 2 17.82 -3.05 11.16
CA THR A 2 16.80 -2.70 12.16
C THR A 2 16.47 -1.20 12.26
N GLN A 3 17.45 -0.30 12.06
CA GLN A 3 17.25 1.15 12.20
C GLN A 3 16.27 1.75 11.17
N HIS A 4 16.16 1.20 9.96
CA HIS A 4 15.27 1.72 8.92
C HIS A 4 13.79 1.41 9.16
N ILE A 5 13.49 0.31 9.84
CA ILE A 5 12.13 -0.12 10.17
C ILE A 5 11.54 0.82 11.24
N TYR A 6 12.31 1.10 12.29
CA TYR A 6 11.90 2.02 13.36
C TYR A 6 11.64 3.44 12.86
N PHE A 7 12.42 3.93 11.90
CA PHE A 7 12.23 5.27 11.36
C PHE A 7 10.89 5.41 10.63
N ARG A 8 10.57 4.49 9.72
CA ARG A 8 9.33 4.52 8.94
C ARG A 8 8.10 4.39 9.82
N GLN A 9 8.11 3.41 10.73
CA GLN A 9 7.00 3.14 11.63
C GLN A 9 6.76 4.29 12.60
N ARG A 10 7.82 4.93 13.12
CA ARG A 10 7.69 6.07 14.01
C ARG A 10 7.12 7.30 13.31
N ILE A 11 7.62 7.62 12.11
CA ILE A 11 7.13 8.79 11.35
C ILE A 11 5.68 8.59 10.90
N SER A 12 5.33 7.42 10.39
CA SER A 12 3.96 7.13 9.95
C SER A 12 2.96 7.21 11.11
N GLN A 13 3.28 6.62 12.26
CA GLN A 13 2.41 6.68 13.45
C GLN A 13 2.21 8.11 13.95
N GLN A 14 3.26 8.94 13.97
CA GLN A 14 3.14 10.32 14.46
C GLN A 14 2.35 11.20 13.48
N LEU A 15 2.56 11.02 12.17
CA LEU A 15 1.94 11.88 11.16
C LEU A 15 0.52 11.45 10.78
N LEU A 16 0.21 10.16 10.81
CA LEU A 16 -1.11 9.64 10.41
C LEU A 16 -2.06 9.43 11.59
N LEU A 17 -1.58 8.97 12.76
CA LEU A 17 -2.47 8.63 13.87
C LEU A 17 -2.69 9.77 14.85
N LYS A 18 -1.73 10.69 14.98
CA LYS A 18 -1.77 11.76 16.01
C LYS A 18 -2.04 13.15 15.47
N ARG A 19 -2.06 13.33 14.15
CA ARG A 19 -2.29 14.64 13.52
C ARG A 19 -3.68 14.69 12.91
N THR A 20 -4.32 15.85 12.98
CA THR A 20 -5.54 16.15 12.23
C THR A 20 -5.26 16.01 10.73
N ILE A 21 -5.94 15.07 10.05
CA ILE A 21 -5.76 14.78 8.61
C ILE A 21 -6.71 15.64 7.74
N SER A 22 -7.54 16.49 8.35
CA SER A 22 -8.58 17.28 7.67
C SER A 22 -8.04 18.60 7.09
N TYR A 23 -6.94 18.54 6.34
CA TYR A 23 -6.45 19.70 5.59
C TYR A 23 -6.91 19.64 4.14
N THR A 24 -7.17 20.81 3.55
CA THR A 24 -7.54 20.91 2.13
C THR A 24 -6.43 20.39 1.21
N HIS A 25 -5.18 20.56 1.63
CA HIS A 25 -3.99 20.14 0.89
C HIS A 25 -3.20 19.14 1.72
N SER A 26 -2.92 17.98 1.15
CA SER A 26 -2.12 16.93 1.78
C SER A 26 -1.12 16.35 0.79
N ALA A 27 0.08 16.04 1.28
CA ALA A 27 1.11 15.35 0.54
C ALA A 27 1.41 14.03 1.25
N ILE A 28 1.39 12.94 0.49
CA ILE A 28 1.65 11.58 0.96
C ILE A 28 2.94 11.09 0.29
N PHE A 29 3.83 10.54 1.11
CA PHE A 29 5.14 10.05 0.70
C PHE A 29 5.26 8.57 1.02
N VAL A 30 5.50 7.74 0.01
CA VAL A 30 5.74 6.30 0.12
C VAL A 30 7.21 6.03 -0.22
N PHE A 31 7.98 5.58 0.76
CA PHE A 31 9.44 5.44 0.64
C PHE A 31 9.96 4.21 1.39
N LEU A 32 11.12 3.71 0.92
CA LEU A 32 11.82 2.58 1.52
C LEU A 32 12.98 3.00 2.43
N ASN A 33 13.50 4.20 2.26
CA ASN A 33 14.62 4.68 3.06
C ASN A 33 14.61 6.20 3.14
N ARG A 34 15.51 6.74 3.96
CA ARG A 34 15.62 8.19 4.20
C ARG A 34 15.99 8.96 2.93
N GLN A 35 16.86 8.39 2.09
CA GLN A 35 17.32 9.04 0.87
C GLN A 35 16.15 9.26 -0.11
N GLN A 36 15.33 8.23 -0.33
CA GLN A 36 14.12 8.34 -1.15
C GLN A 36 13.14 9.39 -0.61
N LEU A 37 12.95 9.46 0.71
CA LEU A 37 12.12 10.50 1.31
C LEU A 37 12.69 11.91 1.03
N GLN A 38 14.00 12.10 1.11
CA GLN A 38 14.63 13.39 0.82
C GLN A 38 14.46 13.78 -0.65
N GLU A 39 14.66 12.83 -1.56
CA GLU A 39 14.42 13.04 -3.00
C GLU A 39 12.97 13.42 -3.28
N GLN A 40 12.00 12.73 -2.67
CA GLN A 40 10.58 13.04 -2.82
C GLN A 40 10.18 14.39 -2.21
N ILE A 41 10.75 14.78 -1.07
CA ILE A 41 10.53 16.10 -0.47
C ILE A 41 11.09 17.19 -1.38
N ASN A 42 12.29 17.01 -1.94
CA ASN A 42 12.86 17.96 -2.88
C ASN A 42 11.98 18.07 -4.13
N ALA A 43 11.54 16.94 -4.69
CA ALA A 43 10.63 16.93 -5.83
C ALA A 43 9.33 17.68 -5.53
N PHE A 44 8.75 17.49 -4.33
CA PHE A 44 7.58 18.23 -3.88
C PHE A 44 7.83 19.74 -3.80
N LEU A 45 8.98 20.17 -3.26
CA LEU A 45 9.34 21.60 -3.18
C LEU A 45 9.58 22.24 -4.55
N THR A 46 10.04 21.46 -5.53
CA THR A 46 10.26 21.91 -6.92
C THR A 46 9.06 21.68 -7.84
N GLU A 47 7.92 21.23 -7.32
CA GLU A 47 6.70 20.89 -8.08
C GLU A 47 6.92 19.83 -9.18
N GLN A 48 7.84 18.89 -8.93
CA GLN A 48 8.14 17.78 -9.82
C GLN A 48 7.44 16.49 -9.39
N ALA A 49 7.01 15.68 -10.36
CA ALA A 49 6.46 14.36 -10.08
C ALA A 49 7.57 13.39 -9.64
N SER A 50 7.28 12.56 -8.63
CA SER A 50 8.19 11.53 -8.15
C SER A 50 7.42 10.24 -7.82
N PRO A 51 7.93 9.05 -8.17
CA PRO A 51 7.32 7.80 -7.74
C PRO A 51 7.17 7.74 -6.22
N GLY A 52 5.95 7.44 -5.76
CA GLY A 52 5.63 7.40 -4.33
C GLY A 52 5.26 8.75 -3.71
N LEU A 53 5.27 9.86 -4.46
CA LEU A 53 4.70 11.14 -4.04
C LEU A 53 3.28 11.28 -4.60
N SER A 54 2.31 11.56 -3.72
CA SER A 54 0.94 11.89 -4.09
C SER A 54 0.50 13.18 -3.41
N ILE A 55 0.09 14.18 -4.20
CA ILE A 55 -0.44 15.45 -3.71
C ILE A 55 -1.96 15.42 -3.91
N ILE A 56 -2.70 15.64 -2.83
CA ILE A 56 -4.16 15.65 -2.82
C ILE A 56 -4.60 17.04 -2.40
N SER A 57 -5.28 17.74 -3.30
CA SER A 57 -6.09 18.90 -2.96
C SER A 57 -7.56 18.48 -2.97
N ARG A 58 -8.20 18.42 -1.80
CA ARG A 58 -9.63 18.12 -1.67
C ARG A 58 -10.29 19.09 -0.69
N PRO A 59 -11.48 19.62 -1.00
CA PRO A 59 -12.22 20.42 -0.04
C PRO A 59 -12.49 19.62 1.24
N THR A 60 -12.24 20.23 2.41
CA THR A 60 -12.32 19.63 3.75
C THR A 60 -13.68 19.01 4.10
N LYS A 61 -14.74 19.36 3.37
CA LYS A 61 -16.08 18.77 3.44
C LYS A 61 -16.34 17.77 2.31
N SER A 62 -15.44 16.83 2.08
CA SER A 62 -15.82 15.64 1.33
C SER A 62 -16.52 14.70 2.31
N LEU A 63 -17.84 14.52 2.16
CA LEU A 63 -18.57 13.38 2.72
C LEU A 63 -17.71 12.12 2.55
N ALA A 64 -17.64 11.27 3.58
CA ALA A 64 -16.87 10.03 3.54
C ALA A 64 -17.20 9.31 2.22
N GLN A 65 -16.21 9.25 1.32
CA GLN A 65 -16.43 8.73 -0.01
C GLN A 65 -16.84 7.26 0.13
N LYS A 66 -17.96 6.87 -0.48
CA LYS A 66 -18.35 5.46 -0.51
C LYS A 66 -17.30 4.70 -1.31
N ILE A 67 -16.69 3.70 -0.69
CA ILE A 67 -15.67 2.86 -1.31
C ILE A 67 -16.39 1.72 -2.05
N CYS A 68 -16.01 1.50 -3.31
CA CYS A 68 -16.42 0.34 -4.10
C CYS A 68 -15.19 -0.50 -4.43
N PHE A 69 -15.25 -1.81 -4.21
CA PHE A 69 -14.22 -2.75 -4.63
C PHE A 69 -14.57 -3.28 -6.02
N VAL A 70 -13.70 -3.02 -7.00
CA VAL A 70 -13.86 -3.49 -8.38
C VAL A 70 -12.93 -4.70 -8.58
N PHE A 71 -13.51 -5.84 -8.91
CA PHE A 71 -12.76 -7.06 -9.26
C PHE A 71 -12.69 -7.15 -10.79
N SER A 72 -11.50 -6.95 -11.36
CA SER A 72 -11.27 -7.07 -12.80
C SER A 72 -11.45 -8.51 -13.26
N GLY A 73 -11.95 -8.70 -14.50
CA GLY A 73 -11.97 -10.01 -15.15
C GLY A 73 -10.56 -10.48 -15.57
N GLN A 74 -10.48 -11.33 -16.59
CA GLN A 74 -9.19 -11.76 -17.15
C GLN A 74 -8.46 -10.59 -17.81
N SER A 75 -7.56 -9.98 -17.05
CA SER A 75 -6.61 -8.96 -17.50
C SER A 75 -5.24 -9.63 -17.69
N PRO A 76 -4.24 -8.97 -18.31
CA PRO A 76 -2.88 -9.49 -18.28
C PRO A 76 -2.37 -9.48 -16.83
N GLN A 77 -2.52 -10.62 -16.17
CA GLN A 77 -1.82 -10.91 -14.93
C GLN A 77 -0.32 -10.87 -15.25
N TRP A 78 0.41 -10.03 -14.53
CA TRP A 78 1.86 -9.95 -14.69
C TRP A 78 2.53 -11.08 -13.92
N TRP A 79 3.66 -11.55 -14.43
CA TRP A 79 4.37 -12.68 -13.85
C TRP A 79 4.73 -12.42 -12.39
N ALA A 80 4.49 -13.41 -11.52
CA ALA A 80 4.75 -13.36 -10.09
C ALA A 80 3.97 -12.29 -9.28
N MET A 81 2.87 -11.75 -9.81
CA MET A 81 1.96 -10.88 -9.06
C MET A 81 1.58 -11.51 -7.71
N GLY A 82 1.63 -10.72 -6.64
CA GLY A 82 1.25 -11.17 -5.30
C GLY A 82 2.30 -12.00 -4.56
N ARG A 83 3.39 -12.46 -5.20
CA ARG A 83 4.44 -13.26 -4.53
C ARG A 83 5.10 -12.51 -3.38
N GLN A 84 5.50 -11.26 -3.60
CA GLN A 84 6.11 -10.44 -2.55
C GLN A 84 5.14 -10.17 -1.39
N LEU A 85 3.84 -10.02 -1.68
CA LEU A 85 2.82 -9.87 -0.64
C LEU A 85 2.62 -11.17 0.14
N TYR A 86 2.63 -12.31 -0.54
CA TYR A 86 2.56 -13.63 0.10
C TYR A 86 3.74 -13.88 1.05
N GLU A 87 4.94 -13.43 0.68
CA GLU A 87 6.15 -13.56 1.50
C GLU A 87 6.19 -12.58 2.67
N ASN A 88 5.73 -11.34 2.49
CA ASN A 88 5.98 -10.24 3.44
C ASN A 88 4.75 -9.77 4.23
N GLU A 89 3.52 -10.01 3.75
CA GLU A 89 2.29 -9.54 4.38
C GLU A 89 1.49 -10.70 5.00
N PRO A 90 1.51 -10.86 6.34
CA PRO A 90 0.90 -12.02 7.02
C PRO A 90 -0.61 -12.17 6.74
N LEU A 91 -1.33 -11.05 6.59
CA LEU A 91 -2.76 -11.09 6.30
C LEU A 91 -3.03 -11.60 4.89
N PHE A 92 -2.21 -11.19 3.91
CA PHE A 92 -2.30 -11.66 2.54
C PHE A 92 -1.97 -13.15 2.45
N ASN A 93 -0.86 -13.56 3.06
CA ASN A 93 -0.45 -14.97 3.16
C ASN A 93 -1.57 -15.86 3.71
N LYS A 94 -2.17 -15.46 4.84
CA LYS A 94 -3.27 -16.18 5.49
C LYS A 94 -4.45 -16.40 4.54
N TRP A 95 -4.89 -15.36 3.85
CA TRP A 95 -6.03 -15.45 2.95
C TRP A 95 -5.75 -16.32 1.71
N ILE A 96 -4.54 -16.22 1.15
CA ILE A 96 -4.14 -17.08 0.04
C ILE A 96 -4.14 -18.56 0.46
N ASN A 97 -3.60 -18.90 1.63
CA ASN A 97 -3.61 -20.28 2.13
C ASN A 97 -5.04 -20.80 2.42
N LEU A 98 -5.96 -19.93 2.85
CA LEU A 98 -7.37 -20.30 2.99
C LEU A 98 -8.00 -20.62 1.63
N ILE A 99 -7.74 -19.80 0.61
CA ILE A 99 -8.22 -20.02 -0.76
C ILE A 99 -7.63 -21.31 -1.34
N ASP A 100 -6.34 -21.57 -1.12
CA ASP A 100 -5.65 -22.81 -1.50
C ASP A 100 -6.37 -24.04 -0.97
N GLY A 101 -6.67 -24.03 0.33
CA GLY A 101 -7.36 -25.12 1.00
C GLY A 101 -8.75 -25.37 0.44
N GLU A 102 -9.51 -24.33 0.07
CA GLU A 102 -10.85 -24.49 -0.49
C GLU A 102 -10.82 -25.07 -1.91
N ILE A 103 -9.92 -24.63 -2.78
CA ILE A 103 -9.85 -25.17 -4.15
C ILE A 103 -9.23 -26.57 -4.14
N THR A 104 -8.31 -26.88 -3.22
CA THR A 104 -7.78 -28.25 -3.05
C THR A 104 -8.91 -29.24 -2.77
N LYS A 105 -9.92 -28.86 -1.99
CA LYS A 105 -11.12 -29.70 -1.73
C LYS A 105 -11.93 -29.94 -3.00
N ILE A 106 -12.04 -28.94 -3.87
CA ILE A 106 -12.79 -29.03 -5.12
C ILE A 106 -12.05 -29.89 -6.16
N ASN A 107 -10.71 -29.86 -6.14
CA ASN A 107 -9.88 -30.57 -7.12
C ASN A 107 -9.38 -31.94 -6.62
N ASN A 108 -10.07 -32.57 -5.67
CA ASN A 108 -9.71 -33.88 -5.08
C ASN A 108 -8.25 -34.00 -4.62
N GLY A 109 -7.62 -32.90 -4.20
CA GLY A 109 -6.23 -32.89 -3.73
C GLY A 109 -5.15 -32.79 -4.82
N GLU A 110 -5.50 -32.63 -6.10
CA GLU A 110 -4.52 -32.51 -7.19
C GLU A 110 -3.89 -31.11 -7.28
N TRP A 111 -4.51 -30.09 -6.66
CA TRP A 111 -3.94 -28.74 -6.60
C TRP A 111 -3.18 -28.50 -5.30
N ARG A 112 -2.01 -27.86 -5.40
CA ARG A 112 -1.24 -27.29 -4.29
C ARG A 112 -0.50 -26.05 -4.76
N LEU A 113 -0.50 -25.01 -3.93
CA LEU A 113 0.35 -23.82 -4.06
C LEU A 113 1.83 -24.11 -3.78
#